data_AF-A0A0D1YKE7-F1
#
_entry.id   AF-A0A0D1YKE7-F1
#
_cell.length_a   1.000
_cell.length_b   1.000
_cell.length_c   1.000
_cell.angle_alpha   90.00
_cell.angle_beta   90.00
_cell.angle_gamma   90.00
#
_symmetry.space_group_name_H-M   'P 1'
#
loop_
_entity.id
_entity.type
_entity.pdbx_description
1 polymer ?
#
loop_
_entity_poly.entity_id
_entity_poly.type
_entity_poly.pdbx_seq_one_letter_code
_entity_poly.pdbx_strand_id
1 'polypeptide(L)' 'MARLSGVQRDVLSLYRKCLRAANKKPAETRMNFINFTKEEFRKNRNLDRKDFGTIEFLIRKGHRQLAIYEDPGIKNIRR' A
#
# COMPACT_ATOMS: atom_id res chain seq x y z
N MET A 1 22.01 2.06 -11.69
CA MET A 1 21.05 1.71 -10.61
C MET A 1 21.01 0.20 -10.48
N ALA A 2 21.06 -0.35 -9.27
CA ALA A 2 20.93 -1.81 -9.07
C ALA A 2 19.54 -2.30 -9.52
N ARG A 3 19.49 -3.48 -10.15
CA ARG A 3 18.24 -4.10 -10.60
C ARG A 3 17.40 -4.51 -9.39
N LEU A 4 16.17 -4.01 -9.30
CA LEU A 4 15.22 -4.42 -8.26
C LEU A 4 14.82 -5.89 -8.43
N SER A 5 14.74 -6.62 -7.32
CA SER A 5 14.18 -7.98 -7.27
C SER A 5 12.67 -7.98 -7.61
N GLY A 6 12.11 -9.14 -7.93
CA GLY A 6 10.67 -9.29 -8.18
C GLY A 6 9.84 -8.76 -7.02
N VAL A 7 10.13 -9.23 -5.80
CA VAL A 7 9.47 -8.78 -4.57
C VAL A 7 9.59 -7.27 -4.36
N GLN A 8 10.77 -6.67 -4.58
CA GLN A 8 10.93 -5.22 -4.47
C GLN A 8 10.06 -4.45 -5.48
N ARG A 9 9.93 -4.96 -6.71
CA ARG A 9 9.02 -4.37 -7.70
C ARG A 9 7.57 -4.50 -7.27
N ASP A 10 7.19 -5.62 -6.66
CA ASP A 10 5.83 -5.84 -6.18
C ASP A 10 5.46 -4.91 -5.04
N VAL A 11 6.36 -4.69 -4.07
CA VAL A 11 6.17 -3.68 -3.02
C VAL A 11 5.90 -2.29 -3.62
N LEU A 12 6.73 -1.86 -4.58
CA LEU A 12 6.55 -0.55 -5.23
C LEU A 12 5.29 -0.50 -6.10
N SER A 13 4.93 -1.60 -6.75
CA SER A 13 3.72 -1.73 -7.56
C SER A 13 2.48 -1.56 -6.68
N LEU A 14 2.43 -2.27 -5.55
CA LEU A 14 1.35 -2.16 -4.57
C LEU A 14 1.25 -0.75 -4.01
N TYR A 15 2.36 -0.13 -3.59
CA TYR A 15 2.37 1.25 -3.09
C TYR A 15 1.75 2.23 -4.11
N ARG A 16 2.17 2.15 -5.38
CA ARG A 16 1.62 3.00 -6.45
C ARG A 16 0.14 2.72 -6.71
N LYS A 17 -0.30 1.46 -6.64
CA LYS A 17 -1.72 1.09 -6.77
C LYS A 17 -2.55 1.72 -5.65
N CYS A 18 -2.10 1.67 -4.40
CA CYS A 18 -2.77 2.32 -3.27
C CYS A 18 -2.92 3.84 -3.48
N LEU A 19 -1.87 4.53 -3.94
CA LEU A 19 -1.94 5.97 -4.21
C LEU A 19 -2.90 6.30 -5.37
N ARG A 20 -2.94 5.47 -6.42
CA ARG A 20 -3.90 5.64 -7.52
C ARG A 20 -5.34 5.42 -7.07
N ALA A 21 -5.58 4.42 -6.22
CA ALA A 21 -6.89 4.18 -5.64
C ALA A 21 -7.32 5.34 -4.74
N ALA A 22 -6.41 5.89 -3.93
CA ALA A 22 -6.67 7.07 -3.12
C ALA A 22 -7.10 8.28 -3.97
N ASN A 23 -6.49 8.49 -5.15
CA ASN A 23 -6.88 9.58 -6.05
C ASN A 23 -8.32 9.46 -6.57
N LYS A 24 -8.90 8.26 -6.60
CA LYS A 24 -10.30 8.03 -6.98
C LYS A 24 -11.29 8.37 -5.84
N LYS A 25 -10.80 8.64 -4.63
CA LYS A 25 -11.63 8.98 -3.47
C LYS A 25 -11.98 10.48 -3.45
N PRO A 26 -13.06 10.87 -2.75
CA PRO A 26 -13.46 12.27 -2.59
C PRO A 26 -12.29 13.14 -2.12
N ALA A 27 -12.28 14.39 -2.55
CA ALA A 27 -11.17 15.30 -2.27
C ALA A 27 -10.99 15.53 -0.75
N GLU A 28 -12.08 15.58 0.02
CA GLU A 28 -12.01 15.83 1.47
C GLU A 28 -11.35 14.68 2.24
N THR A 29 -11.45 13.45 1.73
CA THR A 29 -11.02 12.23 2.43
C THR A 29 -9.80 11.57 1.81
N ARG A 30 -9.42 11.95 0.57
CA ARG A 30 -8.25 11.45 -0.16
C ARG A 30 -6.97 11.45 0.67
N MET A 31 -6.74 12.52 1.44
CA MET A 31 -5.54 12.65 2.24
C MET A 31 -5.43 11.57 3.32
N ASN A 32 -6.56 11.11 3.86
CA ASN A 32 -6.58 10.03 4.84
C ASN A 32 -6.05 8.73 4.24
N PHE A 33 -6.47 8.37 3.03
CA PHE A 33 -5.99 7.20 2.29
C PHE A 33 -4.49 7.29 1.97
N ILE A 34 -4.02 8.46 1.53
CA ILE A 34 -2.60 8.70 1.23
C ILE A 34 -1.76 8.55 2.51
N ASN A 35 -2.18 9.18 3.60
CA ASN A 35 -1.47 9.14 4.87
C ASN A 35 -1.44 7.73 5.43
N PHE A 36 -2.58 7.03 5.46
CA PHE A 36 -2.64 5.63 5.86
C PHE A 36 -1.68 4.75 5.05
N THR A 37 -1.68 4.90 3.72
CA THR A 37 -0.76 4.15 2.84
C THR A 37 0.69 4.44 3.20
N LYS A 38 1.06 5.73 3.36
CA LYS A 38 2.44 6.13 3.72
C LYS A 38 2.86 5.57 5.07
N GLU A 39 1.98 5.66 6.07
CA GLU A 39 2.25 5.16 7.42
C GLU A 39 2.44 3.65 7.43
N GLU A 40 1.55 2.88 6.80
CA GLU A 40 1.65 1.41 6.76
C GLU A 40 2.94 0.93 6.11
N PHE A 41 3.36 1.55 5.00
CA PHE A 41 4.64 1.23 4.37
C PHE A 41 5.83 1.70 5.21
N ARG A 42 5.73 2.85 5.90
CA ARG A 42 6.80 3.37 6.77
C ARG A 42 7.02 2.50 8.00
N LYS A 43 5.95 1.95 8.61
CA LYS A 43 6.03 1.02 9.75
C LYS A 43 6.93 -0.19 9.46
N ASN A 44 6.95 -0.64 8.20
CA ASN A 44 7.68 -1.82 7.76
C ASN A 44 9.02 -1.50 7.05
N ARG A 45 9.47 -0.24 7.08
CA ARG A 45 10.67 0.20 6.34
C ARG A 45 11.97 -0.48 6.81
N ASN A 46 12.01 -0.89 8.08
CA ASN A 46 13.19 -1.47 8.72
C ASN A 46 13.22 -3.00 8.66
N LEU A 47 12.28 -3.64 7.95
CA LEU A 47 12.33 -5.08 7.74
C LEU A 47 13.59 -5.47 6.98
N ASP A 48 14.17 -6.61 7.34
CA ASP A 48 15.29 -7.17 6.59
C ASP A 48 14.83 -7.46 5.15
N ARG A 49 15.63 -7.02 4.18
CA ARG A 49 15.39 -7.25 2.76
C ARG A 49 15.40 -8.74 2.39
N LYS A 50 15.98 -9.59 3.23
CA LYS A 50 16.02 -11.05 3.09
C LYS A 50 14.85 -11.76 3.76
N ASP A 51 14.01 -11.07 4.53
CA ASP A 51 12.80 -11.65 5.11
C ASP A 51 11.67 -11.71 4.07
N PHE A 52 11.87 -12.56 3.06
CA PHE A 52 10.95 -12.70 1.94
C PHE A 52 9.55 -13.15 2.41
N GLY A 53 9.48 -14.04 3.40
CA GLY A 53 8.22 -14.57 3.92
C GLY A 53 7.33 -13.47 4.51
N THR A 54 7.89 -12.61 5.36
CA THR A 54 7.15 -11.47 5.92
C THR A 54 6.77 -10.46 4.85
N ILE A 55 7.69 -10.13 3.93
CA ILE A 55 7.42 -9.17 2.86
C ILE A 55 6.28 -9.66 1.94
N GLU A 56 6.31 -10.92 1.52
CA GLU A 56 5.26 -11.52 0.69
C GLU A 56 3.92 -11.59 1.41
N PHE A 57 3.92 -11.91 2.71
CA PHE A 57 2.71 -11.85 3.52
C PHE A 57 2.13 -10.45 3.56
N LEU A 58 2.96 -9.42 3.78
CA LEU A 58 2.52 -8.02 3.80
C LEU A 58 2.01 -7.56 2.44
N ILE A 59 2.64 -7.96 1.34
CA ILE A 59 2.16 -7.68 -0.02
C ILE A 59 0.76 -8.28 -0.22
N ARG A 60 0.57 -9.57 0.11
CA ARG A 60 -0.75 -10.23 0.00
C ARG A 60 -1.79 -9.56 0.88
N LYS A 61 -1.44 -9.20 2.12
CA LYS A 61 -2.32 -8.47 3.05
C LYS A 61 -2.72 -7.11 2.46
N GLY A 62 -1.76 -6.36 1.94
CA GLY A 62 -2.01 -5.05 1.35
C GLY A 62 -2.87 -5.11 0.08
N HIS A 63 -2.71 -6.14 -0.76
CA HIS A 63 -3.61 -6.37 -1.90
C HIS A 63 -5.05 -6.61 -1.47
N ARG A 64 -5.28 -7.41 -0.42
CA ARG A 64 -6.64 -7.62 0.12
C ARG A 64 -7.24 -6.32 0.67
N GLN A 65 -6.46 -5.54 1.42
CA GLN A 65 -6.92 -4.24 1.93
C GLN A 65 -7.23 -3.26 0.80
N LEU A 66 -6.37 -3.21 -0.23
CA LEU A 66 -6.60 -2.36 -1.39
C LEU A 66 -7.90 -2.72 -2.11
N ALA A 67 -8.17 -4.01 -2.33
CA ALA A 67 -9.41 -4.45 -2.97
C ALA A 67 -10.66 -3.97 -2.22
N ILE A 68 -10.62 -3.99 -0.89
CA ILE A 68 -11.70 -3.44 -0.05
C ILE A 68 -11.78 -1.92 -0.24
N TYR A 69 -10.67 -1.20 -0.10
CA TYR A 69 -10.67 0.26 -0.20
C TYR A 69 -10.91 0.78 -1.61
N GLU A 70 -10.78 -0.03 -2.66
CA GLU A 70 -11.15 0.37 -4.02
C GLU A 70 -12.67 0.44 -4.21
N ASP A 71 -13.46 -0.19 -3.34
CA ASP A 71 -14.93 -0.13 -3.37
C ASP A 71 -15.42 1.33 -3.35
N PRO A 72 -16.24 1.77 -4.32
CA PRO A 72 -16.78 3.13 -4.39
C PRO A 72 -17.63 3.54 -3.17
N GLY A 73 -18.23 2.56 -2.47
CA GLY A 73 -18.99 2.76 -1.23
C GLY A 73 -18.10 3.16 -0.05
N ILE A 74 -16.82 2.78 -0.06
CA ILE A 74 -15.86 3.21 0.96
C ILE A 74 -15.31 4.58 0.59
N LYS A 75 -15.92 5.62 1.14
CA LYS A 75 -15.58 7.02 0.86
C LYS A 75 -14.55 7.62 1.82
N ASN A 76 -14.31 6.99 2.97
CA ASN A 76 -13.35 7.48 3.95
C ASN A 76 -12.76 6.32 4.76
N ILE A 77 -11.59 6.57 5.34
CA ILE A 77 -10.99 5.76 6.40
C ILE A 77 -10.70 6.68 7.58
N ARG A 78 -11.08 6.25 8.78
CA ARG A 78 -10.70 6.91 10.03
C ARG A 78 -9.71 6.01 10.75
N ARG A 79 -8.67 6.63 11.30
CA ARG A 79 -7.72 5.97 12.19
C ARG A 79 -8.27 5.98 13.61
#